data_AF-A0A1J5WPP0-F1
#
_entry.id   AF-A0A1J5WPP0-F1
#
_cell.length_a   1.000
_cell.length_b   1.000
_cell.length_c   1.000
_cell.angle_alpha   90.00
_cell.angle_beta   90.00
_cell.angle_gamma   90.00
#
_symmetry.space_group_name_H-M   'P 1'
#
loop_
_entity.id
_entity.type
_entity.pdbx_description
1 polymer ?
#
loop_
_entity_poly.entity_id
_entity_poly.type
_entity_poly.pdbx_seq_one_letter_code
_entity_poly.pdbx_strand_id
1 'polypeptide(L)'
;MLEKIKNGEYAGKKLKMISMTWPFGRHEFVFGKGDAGDEGADVKFDFAKISAKTKTRINDGELDFGKIRYLTLYHNAVEVLPMLKIHEDKRMSMLDLSCDTLLELGSLLERENKIFIGLVDRVWLRDYAINLLTKIETQEGNEMTELIIFNGSLSKIEPLLESEEKLYLEEIKDLVFFLCENDKTKEKITEILETRNVIRDSWADYLSRRKGLSSKEGQGEEAPSAGPRGGALPQQNANGLPRV
;
A
#
# COMPACT_ATOMS: atom_id res chain seq x y z
N MET A 1 4.82 5.59 20.08
CA MET A 1 6.03 4.76 19.89
C MET A 1 6.21 4.44 18.42
N LEU A 2 5.19 3.88 17.74
CA LEU A 2 5.21 3.59 16.30
C LEU A 2 5.73 4.74 15.43
N GLU A 3 5.17 5.95 15.59
CA GLU A 3 5.58 7.16 14.84
C GLU A 3 7.04 7.58 15.06
N LYS A 4 7.68 7.10 16.14
CA LYS A 4 9.10 7.38 16.44
C LYS A 4 10.04 6.42 15.74
N ILE A 5 9.54 5.29 15.22
CA ILE A 5 10.33 4.36 14.42
C ILE A 5 10.46 4.96 13.02
N LYS A 6 11.69 5.13 12.54
CA LYS A 6 11.98 5.65 11.20
C LYS A 6 12.98 4.74 10.51
N ASN A 7 12.67 4.33 9.29
CA ASN A 7 13.42 3.30 8.56
C ASN A 7 13.65 2.02 9.41
N GLY A 8 12.70 1.66 10.26
CA GLY A 8 12.83 0.51 11.15
C GLY A 8 13.77 0.73 12.33
N GLU A 9 14.21 1.96 12.60
CA GLU A 9 15.15 2.26 13.68
C GLU A 9 14.51 3.09 14.79
N TYR A 10 14.87 2.76 16.03
CA TYR A 10 14.50 3.52 17.22
C TYR A 10 15.67 3.51 18.22
N ALA A 11 16.09 4.70 18.66
CA ALA A 11 17.20 4.87 19.60
C ALA A 11 18.50 4.13 19.17
N GLY A 12 18.84 4.18 17.88
CA GLY A 12 20.04 3.54 17.31
C GLY A 12 19.99 2.01 17.22
N LYS A 13 18.81 1.41 17.40
CA LYS A 13 18.60 -0.04 17.28
C LYS A 13 17.60 -0.33 16.17
N LYS A 14 17.82 -1.43 15.44
CA LYS A 14 16.95 -1.89 14.36
C LYS A 14 15.81 -2.75 14.87
N LEU A 15 14.60 -2.50 14.39
CA LEU A 15 13.43 -3.31 14.64
C LEU A 15 13.66 -4.70 14.06
N LYS A 16 13.44 -5.72 14.88
CA LYS A 16 13.52 -7.12 14.48
C LYS A 16 12.15 -7.77 14.47
N MET A 17 11.30 -7.43 15.45
CA MET A 17 10.00 -8.05 15.58
C MET A 17 9.01 -7.12 16.28
N ILE A 18 7.76 -7.17 15.82
CA ILE A 18 6.59 -6.71 16.55
C ILE A 18 5.68 -7.92 16.70
N SER A 19 5.46 -8.38 17.93
CA SER A 19 4.65 -9.58 18.20
C SER A 19 3.64 -9.33 19.30
N MET A 20 2.56 -10.10 19.31
CA MET A 20 1.58 -10.05 20.38
C MET A 20 2.13 -10.71 21.65
N THR A 21 1.83 -10.11 22.79
CA THR A 21 1.96 -10.75 24.10
C THR A 21 0.58 -11.22 24.58
N TRP A 22 0.52 -12.43 25.13
CA TRP A 22 -0.73 -13.06 25.58
C TRP A 22 -1.31 -12.42 26.86
N PRO A 23 -2.65 -12.25 27.00
CA PRO A 23 -3.69 -12.13 25.97
C PRO A 23 -4.13 -10.66 25.75
N PHE A 24 -4.48 -10.35 24.50
CA PHE A 24 -5.07 -9.11 23.96
C PHE A 24 -4.36 -7.77 24.18
N GLY A 25 -4.07 -7.09 23.06
CA GLY A 25 -3.86 -5.64 22.98
C GLY A 25 -2.46 -5.12 23.29
N ARG A 26 -1.54 -5.95 23.79
CA ARG A 26 -0.13 -5.55 23.98
C ARG A 26 0.77 -6.18 22.94
N HIS A 27 1.48 -5.31 22.23
CA HIS A 27 2.53 -5.68 21.28
C HIS A 27 3.89 -5.43 21.91
N GLU A 28 4.76 -6.43 21.83
CA GLU A 28 6.17 -6.32 22.19
C GLU A 28 6.96 -5.87 20.96
N PHE A 29 7.86 -4.90 21.18
CA PHE A 29 8.76 -4.37 20.16
C PHE A 29 10.17 -4.80 20.48
N VAL A 30 10.75 -5.66 19.65
CA VAL A 30 12.10 -6.18 19.82
C VAL A 30 13.04 -5.44 18.89
N PHE A 31 14.07 -4.81 19.47
CA PHE A 31 15.11 -4.10 18.73
C PHE A 31 16.48 -4.75 18.93
N GLY A 32 17.19 -5.01 17.83
CA GLY A 32 18.52 -5.61 17.80
C GLY A 32 19.63 -4.64 17.35
N LYS A 33 20.87 -5.13 17.29
CA LYS A 33 22.01 -4.40 16.73
C LYS A 33 21.81 -4.19 15.22
N GLY A 34 22.31 -3.08 14.68
CA GLY A 34 22.05 -2.60 13.31
C GLY A 34 22.66 -3.43 12.18
N ASP A 35 23.47 -4.45 12.51
CA ASP A 35 24.54 -4.90 11.61
C ASP A 35 24.51 -6.41 11.30
N ALA A 36 23.59 -7.16 11.91
CA ALA A 36 23.43 -8.59 11.64
C ALA A 36 22.29 -8.80 10.65
N GLY A 37 22.65 -8.97 9.36
CA GLY A 37 21.80 -9.39 8.24
C GLY A 37 20.54 -8.55 8.05
N ASP A 38 20.41 -7.83 6.94
CA ASP A 38 19.17 -7.10 6.63
C ASP A 38 18.07 -8.06 6.17
N GLU A 39 17.65 -8.96 7.06
CA GLU A 39 16.54 -9.89 6.84
C GLU A 39 15.19 -9.16 6.78
N GLY A 40 15.11 -7.97 7.39
CA GLY A 40 13.86 -7.26 7.64
C GLY A 40 13.22 -7.63 8.98
N ALA A 41 12.19 -6.88 9.35
CA ALA A 41 11.43 -7.08 10.57
C ALA A 41 10.21 -7.98 10.35
N ASP A 42 9.89 -8.80 11.35
CA ASP A 42 8.63 -9.56 11.40
C ASP A 42 7.59 -8.71 12.13
N VAL A 43 6.56 -8.26 11.41
CA VAL A 43 5.55 -7.33 11.92
C VAL A 43 4.21 -8.05 12.02
N LYS A 44 3.75 -8.29 13.24
CA LYS A 44 2.44 -8.87 13.52
C LYS A 44 1.56 -7.92 14.32
N PHE A 45 0.42 -7.55 13.76
CA PHE A 45 -0.65 -6.85 14.46
C PHE A 45 -1.94 -7.66 14.45
N ASP A 46 -2.67 -7.51 15.55
CA ASP A 46 -3.95 -8.14 15.80
C ASP A 46 -4.71 -7.19 16.71
N PHE A 47 -5.78 -6.61 16.18
CA PHE A 47 -6.56 -5.61 16.87
C PHE A 47 -8.03 -6.01 16.89
N ALA A 48 -8.56 -6.17 18.11
CA ALA A 48 -10.00 -6.28 18.31
C ALA A 48 -10.76 -5.01 17.88
N LYS A 49 -10.09 -3.84 17.88
CA LYS A 49 -10.61 -2.56 17.37
C LYS A 49 -9.49 -1.55 17.16
N ILE A 50 -9.62 -0.68 16.16
CA ILE A 50 -8.83 0.56 16.06
C ILE A 50 -9.72 1.75 16.41
N SER A 51 -9.23 2.65 17.28
CA SER A 51 -9.98 3.86 17.63
C SER A 51 -10.08 4.81 16.44
N ALA A 52 -11.24 5.44 16.22
CA ALA A 52 -11.44 6.40 15.13
C ALA A 52 -10.41 7.55 15.18
N LYS A 53 -10.05 8.00 16.39
CA LYS A 53 -8.99 8.99 16.62
C LYS A 53 -7.62 8.54 16.11
N THR A 54 -7.30 7.24 16.22
CA THR A 54 -6.04 6.71 15.70
C THR A 54 -6.07 6.62 14.19
N LYS A 55 -7.19 6.18 13.60
CA LYS A 55 -7.37 6.06 12.14
C LYS A 55 -7.13 7.37 11.41
N THR A 56 -7.62 8.48 11.95
CA THR A 56 -7.48 9.80 11.31
C THR A 56 -6.18 10.52 11.64
N ARG A 57 -5.40 10.02 12.61
CA ARG A 57 -4.15 10.67 13.03
C ARG A 57 -2.96 10.28 12.18
N ILE A 58 -2.91 9.02 11.75
CA ILE A 58 -1.78 8.45 11.02
C ILE A 58 -2.12 8.44 9.54
N ASN A 59 -1.31 9.13 8.75
CA ASN A 59 -1.49 9.19 7.30
C ASN A 59 -0.96 7.94 6.61
N ASP A 60 -1.34 7.78 5.35
CA ASP A 60 -0.80 6.71 4.50
C ASP A 60 0.72 6.81 4.40
N GLY A 61 1.41 5.67 4.49
CA GLY A 61 2.87 5.61 4.42
C GLY A 61 3.64 6.31 5.56
N GLU A 62 3.00 6.65 6.67
CA GLU A 62 3.66 7.35 7.78
C GLU A 62 4.48 6.40 8.69
N LEU A 63 4.06 5.14 8.80
CA LEU A 63 4.70 4.13 9.64
C LEU A 63 5.85 3.44 8.91
N ASP A 64 7.08 3.84 9.22
CA ASP A 64 8.28 3.35 8.55
C ASP A 64 9.04 2.33 9.41
N PHE A 65 8.68 1.05 9.24
CA PHE A 65 9.35 -0.08 9.89
C PHE A 65 10.58 -0.58 9.12
N GLY A 66 11.04 0.14 8.08
CA GLY A 66 12.19 -0.25 7.28
C GLY A 66 11.86 -1.43 6.37
N LYS A 67 12.78 -2.39 6.26
CA LYS A 67 12.52 -3.64 5.52
C LYS A 67 11.56 -4.51 6.35
N ILE A 68 10.43 -4.91 5.78
CA ILE A 68 9.51 -5.87 6.39
C ILE A 68 9.71 -7.22 5.72
N ARG A 69 10.03 -8.25 6.50
CA ARG A 69 10.16 -9.62 6.00
C ARG A 69 8.80 -10.29 5.93
N TYR A 70 8.08 -10.27 7.06
CA TYR A 70 6.76 -10.84 7.22
C TYR A 70 5.82 -9.79 7.77
N LEU A 71 4.70 -9.56 7.08
CA LEU A 71 3.63 -8.70 7.55
C LEU A 71 2.38 -9.54 7.82
N THR A 72 1.93 -9.57 9.06
CA THR A 72 0.73 -10.30 9.47
C THR A 72 -0.25 -9.34 10.13
N LEU A 73 -1.42 -9.15 9.52
CA LEU A 73 -2.47 -8.27 10.03
C LEU A 73 -3.77 -9.05 10.20
N TYR A 74 -4.21 -9.20 11.44
CA TYR A 74 -5.44 -9.91 11.79
C TYR A 74 -6.52 -8.97 12.33
N HIS A 75 -7.77 -9.30 12.01
CA HIS A 75 -8.95 -8.55 12.40
C HIS A 75 -8.85 -7.10 11.92
N ASN A 76 -9.19 -6.13 12.78
CA ASN A 76 -9.13 -4.70 12.45
C ASN A 76 -7.71 -4.20 12.16
N ALA A 77 -6.66 -4.99 12.40
CA ALA A 77 -5.29 -4.59 12.08
C ALA A 77 -5.04 -4.41 10.57
N VAL A 78 -5.86 -5.01 9.70
CA VAL A 78 -5.75 -4.80 8.25
C VAL A 78 -5.88 -3.33 7.85
N GLU A 79 -6.63 -2.53 8.62
CA GLU A 79 -6.80 -1.09 8.38
C GLU A 79 -5.50 -0.28 8.57
N VAL A 80 -4.46 -0.88 9.17
CA VAL A 80 -3.13 -0.27 9.25
C VAL A 80 -2.35 -0.42 7.96
N LEU A 81 -2.70 -1.36 7.07
CA LEU A 81 -1.98 -1.61 5.82
C LEU A 81 -1.65 -0.33 5.03
N PRO A 82 -2.59 0.61 4.76
CA PRO A 82 -2.26 1.84 4.03
C PRO A 82 -1.33 2.79 4.78
N MET A 83 -1.29 2.73 6.12
CA MET A 83 -0.42 3.56 6.96
C MET A 83 1.04 3.11 6.93
N LEU A 84 1.31 1.88 6.46
CA LEU A 84 2.66 1.33 6.39
C LEU A 84 3.41 1.91 5.20
N LYS A 85 4.64 2.37 5.45
CA LYS A 85 5.57 2.72 4.39
C LYS A 85 6.20 1.47 3.82
N ILE A 86 5.73 1.05 2.65
CA ILE A 86 6.34 -0.02 1.88
C ILE A 86 7.38 0.57 0.93
N HIS A 87 8.63 0.10 1.04
CA HIS A 87 9.75 0.61 0.23
C HIS A 87 9.86 -0.19 -1.07
N GLU A 88 9.95 0.50 -2.21
CA GLU A 88 9.98 -0.09 -3.56
C GLU A 88 11.22 -0.99 -3.82
N ASP A 89 12.31 -0.74 -3.12
CA ASP A 89 13.58 -1.48 -3.23
C ASP A 89 13.68 -2.66 -2.25
N LYS A 90 12.66 -2.89 -1.41
CA LYS A 90 12.68 -3.89 -0.34
C LYS A 90 11.58 -4.93 -0.53
N ARG A 91 11.99 -6.10 -1.00
CA ARG A 91 11.09 -7.26 -1.17
C ARG A 91 10.63 -7.82 0.19
N MET A 92 9.33 -8.05 0.29
CA MET A 92 8.65 -8.73 1.39
C MET A 92 8.51 -10.21 1.09
N SER A 93 8.85 -11.08 2.03
CA SER A 93 8.74 -12.53 1.82
C SER A 93 7.30 -13.02 1.97
N MET A 94 6.50 -12.40 2.84
CA MET A 94 5.09 -12.79 3.03
C MET A 94 4.23 -11.65 3.55
N LEU A 95 3.04 -11.52 2.95
CA LEU A 95 1.91 -10.75 3.44
C LEU A 95 0.78 -11.70 3.85
N ASP A 96 0.32 -11.68 5.10
CA ASP A 96 -0.80 -12.48 5.62
C ASP A 96 -1.88 -11.56 6.20
N LEU A 97 -3.05 -11.57 5.57
CA LEU A 97 -4.21 -10.74 5.95
C LEU A 97 -5.40 -11.64 6.30
N SER A 98 -5.99 -11.42 7.46
CA SER A 98 -7.16 -12.17 7.95
C SER A 98 -8.22 -11.25 8.51
N CYS A 99 -9.45 -11.39 8.03
CA CYS A 99 -10.63 -10.74 8.59
C CYS A 99 -11.75 -11.76 8.74
N ASP A 100 -12.24 -11.94 9.96
CA ASP A 100 -13.33 -12.83 10.28
C ASP A 100 -14.69 -12.23 9.89
N THR A 101 -14.76 -10.90 9.71
CA THR A 101 -15.99 -10.22 9.29
C THR A 101 -15.72 -9.11 8.26
N LEU A 102 -16.75 -8.78 7.46
CA LEU A 102 -16.70 -7.65 6.52
C LEU A 102 -16.44 -6.30 7.23
N LEU A 103 -16.94 -6.13 8.47
CA LEU A 103 -16.77 -4.90 9.25
C LEU A 103 -15.31 -4.60 9.61
N GLU A 104 -14.47 -5.63 9.75
CA GLU A 104 -13.05 -5.48 10.07
C GLU A 104 -12.23 -4.88 8.91
N LEU A 105 -12.74 -4.99 7.68
CA LEU A 105 -12.15 -4.30 6.53
C LEU A 105 -12.36 -2.78 6.60
N GLY A 106 -13.29 -2.32 7.45
CA GLY A 106 -13.57 -0.90 7.66
C GLY A 106 -13.82 -0.17 6.34
N SER A 107 -13.17 0.97 6.18
CA SER A 107 -13.26 1.79 4.97
C SER A 107 -12.32 1.36 3.84
N LEU A 108 -11.59 0.25 3.97
CA LEU A 108 -10.65 -0.19 2.93
C LEU A 108 -11.39 -0.56 1.64
N LEU A 109 -12.59 -1.14 1.73
CA LEU A 109 -13.39 -1.50 0.55
C LEU A 109 -13.96 -0.28 -0.19
N GLU A 110 -14.11 0.84 0.50
CA GLU A 110 -14.60 2.10 -0.08
C GLU A 110 -13.46 2.96 -0.64
N ARG A 111 -12.21 2.53 -0.43
CA ARG A 111 -11.04 3.29 -0.83
C ARG A 111 -10.93 3.35 -2.36
N GLU A 112 -10.76 4.57 -2.87
CA GLU A 112 -10.58 4.83 -4.31
C GLU A 112 -9.19 4.39 -4.79
N ASN A 113 -8.16 4.68 -4.01
CA ASN A 113 -6.77 4.37 -4.36
C ASN A 113 -6.37 3.01 -3.79
N LYS A 114 -5.78 2.17 -4.65
CA LYS A 114 -5.20 0.90 -4.22
C LYS A 114 -4.03 1.13 -3.27
N ILE A 115 -3.78 0.13 -2.43
CA ILE A 115 -2.74 0.11 -1.42
C ILE A 115 -1.54 -0.62 -2.02
N PHE A 116 -0.44 0.11 -2.12
CA PHE A 116 0.81 -0.43 -2.64
C PHE A 116 1.45 -1.39 -1.63
N ILE A 117 1.63 -2.65 -2.03
CA ILE A 117 2.24 -3.70 -1.19
C ILE A 117 3.66 -4.09 -1.64
N GLY A 118 4.23 -3.39 -2.63
CA GLY A 118 5.63 -3.55 -3.04
C GLY A 118 5.91 -4.84 -3.81
N LEU A 119 7.18 -5.26 -3.76
CA LEU A 119 7.62 -6.58 -4.22
C LEU A 119 7.31 -7.61 -3.13
N VAL A 120 6.54 -8.66 -3.47
CA VAL A 120 6.09 -9.66 -2.50
C VAL A 120 6.16 -11.07 -3.10
N ASP A 121 6.79 -11.99 -2.36
CA ASP A 121 6.94 -13.38 -2.82
C ASP A 121 5.66 -14.19 -2.60
N ARG A 122 4.98 -14.02 -1.45
CA ARG A 122 3.77 -14.77 -1.08
C ARG A 122 2.71 -13.88 -0.45
N VAL A 123 1.46 -14.05 -0.87
CA VAL A 123 0.30 -13.35 -0.28
C VAL A 123 -0.71 -14.38 0.21
N TRP A 124 -1.12 -14.26 1.47
CA TRP A 124 -2.14 -15.09 2.10
C TRP A 124 -3.33 -14.21 2.44
N LEU A 125 -4.48 -14.52 1.85
CA LEU A 125 -5.74 -13.83 2.13
C LEU A 125 -6.72 -14.83 2.73
N ARG A 126 -7.19 -14.54 3.94
CA ARG A 126 -8.10 -15.40 4.69
C ARG A 126 -9.46 -14.75 4.85
N ASP A 127 -10.51 -15.55 4.72
CA ASP A 127 -11.87 -15.14 5.03
C ASP A 127 -12.29 -13.88 4.25
N TYR A 128 -12.74 -12.81 4.92
CA TYR A 128 -13.18 -11.58 4.26
C TYR A 128 -12.02 -10.76 3.67
N ALA A 129 -10.77 -11.01 4.08
CA ALA A 129 -9.60 -10.31 3.55
C ALA A 129 -9.35 -10.60 2.06
N ILE A 130 -9.97 -11.65 1.50
CA ILE A 130 -9.95 -11.95 0.05
C ILE A 130 -10.47 -10.76 -0.78
N ASN A 131 -11.44 -9.99 -0.25
CA ASN A 131 -11.97 -8.82 -0.95
C ASN A 131 -10.94 -7.70 -1.11
N LEU A 132 -9.83 -7.72 -0.37
CA LEU A 132 -8.75 -6.75 -0.54
C LEU A 132 -7.98 -6.93 -1.84
N LEU A 133 -8.20 -8.01 -2.61
CA LEU A 133 -7.65 -8.14 -3.97
C LEU A 133 -7.97 -6.92 -4.84
N THR A 134 -9.17 -6.34 -4.71
CA THR A 134 -9.55 -5.12 -5.44
C THR A 134 -8.89 -3.86 -4.88
N LYS A 135 -8.29 -3.92 -3.70
CA LYS A 135 -7.78 -2.75 -2.97
C LYS A 135 -6.28 -2.74 -2.77
N ILE A 136 -5.57 -3.78 -3.18
CA ILE A 136 -4.11 -3.85 -3.15
C ILE A 136 -3.53 -3.88 -4.57
N GLU A 137 -2.28 -3.42 -4.69
CA GLU A 137 -1.48 -3.57 -5.91
C GLU A 137 -0.03 -3.89 -5.56
N THR A 138 0.58 -4.80 -6.32
CA THR A 138 2.01 -5.11 -6.23
C THR A 138 2.82 -4.13 -7.07
N GLN A 139 4.13 -4.11 -6.89
CA GLN A 139 5.04 -3.34 -7.74
C GLN A 139 5.10 -3.89 -9.17
N GLU A 140 5.33 -3.01 -10.16
CA GLU A 140 5.51 -3.43 -11.56
C GLU A 140 6.69 -4.40 -11.68
N GLY A 141 6.50 -5.48 -12.45
CA GLY A 141 7.48 -6.56 -12.55
C GLY A 141 7.58 -7.44 -11.30
N ASN A 142 6.60 -7.39 -10.39
CA ASN A 142 6.55 -8.36 -9.29
C ASN A 142 6.24 -9.76 -9.84
N GLU A 143 7.09 -10.72 -9.50
CA GLU A 143 6.87 -12.14 -9.77
C GLU A 143 6.45 -12.83 -8.48
N MET A 144 5.14 -12.82 -8.18
CA MET A 144 4.60 -13.48 -6.99
C MET A 144 4.72 -14.99 -7.15
N THR A 145 5.32 -15.65 -6.16
CA THR A 145 5.44 -17.11 -6.17
C THR A 145 4.08 -17.75 -5.85
N GLU A 146 3.42 -17.31 -4.79
CA GLU A 146 2.15 -17.89 -4.34
C GLU A 146 1.13 -16.82 -3.96
N LEU A 147 -0.06 -16.90 -4.53
CA LEU A 147 -1.28 -16.31 -3.99
C LEU A 147 -2.10 -17.41 -3.32
N ILE A 148 -2.26 -17.32 -2.01
CA ILE A 148 -2.97 -18.32 -1.20
C ILE A 148 -4.29 -17.74 -0.72
N ILE A 149 -5.38 -18.43 -1.07
CA ILE A 149 -6.74 -18.12 -0.64
C ILE A 149 -7.17 -19.14 0.41
N PHE A 150 -7.52 -18.65 1.60
CA PHE A 150 -7.88 -19.49 2.74
C PHE A 150 -9.33 -19.23 3.17
N ASN A 151 -10.10 -20.29 3.40
CA ASN A 151 -11.45 -20.22 3.96
C ASN A 151 -12.44 -19.36 3.14
N GLY A 152 -12.23 -19.29 1.83
CA GLY A 152 -13.11 -18.56 0.91
C GLY A 152 -14.47 -19.25 0.73
N SER A 153 -15.53 -18.46 0.69
CA SER A 153 -16.88 -18.86 0.30
C SER A 153 -17.51 -17.76 -0.56
N LEU A 154 -18.50 -18.08 -1.39
CA LEU A 154 -19.21 -17.09 -2.22
C LEU A 154 -19.77 -15.93 -1.38
N SER A 155 -20.27 -16.21 -0.17
CA SER A 155 -20.79 -15.20 0.75
C SER A 155 -19.70 -14.27 1.30
N LYS A 156 -18.49 -14.77 1.54
CA LYS A 156 -17.38 -13.95 2.03
C LYS A 156 -16.75 -13.10 0.95
N ILE A 157 -16.83 -13.53 -0.31
CA ILE A 157 -16.24 -12.83 -1.46
C ILE A 157 -17.25 -12.02 -2.27
N GLU A 158 -18.47 -11.82 -1.76
CA GLU A 158 -19.52 -11.05 -2.44
C GLU A 158 -19.03 -9.68 -2.95
N PRO A 159 -18.32 -8.84 -2.16
CA PRO A 159 -17.75 -7.60 -2.68
C PRO A 159 -16.77 -7.77 -3.85
N LEU A 160 -15.94 -8.82 -3.82
CA LEU A 160 -15.03 -9.14 -4.92
C LEU A 160 -15.80 -9.58 -6.18
N LEU A 161 -16.87 -10.35 -6.03
CA LEU A 161 -17.71 -10.79 -7.15
C LEU A 161 -18.39 -9.60 -7.83
N GLU A 162 -18.95 -8.68 -7.04
CA GLU A 162 -19.69 -7.49 -7.49
C GLU A 162 -18.78 -6.41 -8.09
N SER A 163 -17.53 -6.32 -7.62
CA SER A 163 -16.59 -5.32 -8.12
C SER A 163 -16.13 -5.66 -9.54
N GLU A 164 -16.12 -4.65 -10.43
CA GLU A 164 -15.53 -4.75 -11.77
C GLU A 164 -14.11 -4.15 -11.82
N GLU A 165 -13.52 -3.83 -10.66
CA GLU A 165 -12.20 -3.21 -10.61
C GLU A 165 -11.12 -4.13 -11.16
N LYS A 166 -10.22 -3.54 -11.95
CA LYS A 166 -9.00 -4.21 -12.42
C LYS A 166 -8.09 -4.53 -11.23
N LEU A 167 -7.46 -5.68 -11.28
CA LEU A 167 -6.44 -6.11 -10.32
C LEU A 167 -5.06 -5.81 -10.90
N TYR A 168 -4.11 -5.53 -10.03
CA TYR A 168 -2.76 -5.10 -10.41
C TYR A 168 -1.74 -5.87 -9.57
N LEU A 169 -1.77 -7.19 -9.70
CA LEU A 169 -0.96 -8.12 -8.90
C LEU A 169 0.28 -8.60 -9.66
N GLU A 170 0.44 -8.19 -10.93
CA GLU A 170 1.48 -8.66 -11.85
C GLU A 170 1.43 -10.18 -12.04
N GLU A 171 2.57 -10.84 -12.18
CA GLU A 171 2.65 -12.28 -12.40
C GLU A 171 2.40 -13.04 -11.09
N ILE A 172 1.52 -14.03 -11.14
CA ILE A 172 1.23 -14.98 -10.06
C ILE A 172 1.57 -16.37 -10.59
N LYS A 173 2.61 -17.00 -10.02
CA LYS A 173 3.08 -18.32 -10.47
C LYS A 173 2.13 -19.42 -10.04
N ASP A 174 1.78 -19.44 -8.75
CA ASP A 174 0.89 -20.44 -8.18
C ASP A 174 -0.29 -19.79 -7.44
N LEU A 175 -1.51 -20.15 -7.84
CA LEU A 175 -2.75 -19.83 -7.13
C LEU A 175 -3.21 -21.06 -6.33
N VAL A 176 -3.22 -20.95 -5.01
CA VAL A 176 -3.46 -22.09 -4.11
C VAL A 176 -4.68 -21.81 -3.22
N PHE A 177 -5.54 -22.81 -3.06
CA PHE A 177 -6.77 -22.72 -2.27
C PHE A 177 -6.73 -23.71 -1.09
N PHE A 178 -7.04 -23.22 0.11
CA PHE A 178 -7.18 -24.04 1.32
C PHE A 178 -8.52 -23.79 2.00
N LEU A 179 -9.18 -24.88 2.40
CA LEU A 179 -10.44 -24.84 3.17
C LEU A 179 -11.55 -23.97 2.53
N CYS A 180 -11.54 -23.77 1.20
CA CYS A 180 -12.66 -23.13 0.51
C CYS A 180 -13.91 -24.00 0.59
N GLU A 181 -15.07 -23.36 0.73
CA GLU A 181 -16.36 -24.05 0.93
C GLU A 181 -16.69 -25.04 -0.19
N ASN A 182 -16.43 -24.67 -1.45
CA ASN A 182 -16.71 -25.48 -2.62
C ASN A 182 -15.81 -25.08 -3.81
N ASP A 183 -15.76 -25.94 -4.83
CA ASP A 183 -14.96 -25.70 -6.04
C ASP A 183 -15.47 -24.51 -6.86
N LYS A 184 -16.79 -24.26 -6.85
CA LYS A 184 -17.39 -23.08 -7.49
C LYS A 184 -16.78 -21.76 -6.97
N THR A 185 -16.47 -21.69 -5.68
CA THR A 185 -15.80 -20.51 -5.10
C THR A 185 -14.40 -20.34 -5.67
N LYS A 186 -13.64 -21.44 -5.82
CA LYS A 186 -12.29 -21.43 -6.38
C LYS A 186 -12.33 -20.99 -7.84
N GLU A 187 -13.21 -21.61 -8.63
CA GLU A 187 -13.42 -21.28 -10.05
C GLU A 187 -13.74 -19.80 -10.24
N LYS A 188 -14.61 -19.22 -9.41
CA LYS A 188 -14.96 -17.80 -9.50
C LYS A 188 -13.78 -16.89 -9.20
N ILE A 189 -12.98 -17.20 -8.18
CA ILE A 189 -11.79 -16.40 -7.85
C ILE A 189 -10.74 -16.52 -8.97
N THR A 190 -10.52 -17.73 -9.51
CA THR A 190 -9.62 -17.95 -10.64
C THR A 190 -10.06 -17.16 -11.87
N GLU A 191 -11.33 -17.25 -12.25
CA GLU A 191 -11.91 -16.49 -13.37
C GLU A 191 -11.68 -14.98 -13.19
N ILE A 192 -11.87 -14.46 -11.97
CA ILE A 192 -11.63 -13.06 -11.64
C ILE A 192 -10.16 -12.68 -11.83
N LEU A 193 -9.23 -13.50 -11.35
CA LEU A 193 -7.80 -13.24 -11.51
C LEU A 193 -7.39 -13.30 -12.99
N GLU A 194 -7.87 -14.28 -13.75
CA GLU A 194 -7.57 -14.41 -15.18
C GLU A 194 -8.14 -13.26 -16.02
N THR A 195 -9.33 -12.78 -15.70
CA THR A 195 -10.03 -11.78 -16.50
C THR A 195 -9.73 -10.34 -16.09
N ARG A 196 -9.47 -10.09 -14.80
CA ARG A 196 -9.34 -8.74 -14.25
C ARG A 196 -7.91 -8.36 -13.87
N ASN A 197 -6.99 -9.31 -13.69
CA ASN A 197 -5.59 -8.99 -13.38
C ASN A 197 -4.87 -8.45 -14.62
N VAL A 198 -4.33 -7.25 -14.49
CA VAL A 198 -3.59 -6.57 -15.54
C VAL A 198 -2.10 -6.58 -15.19
N ILE A 199 -1.31 -7.20 -16.06
CA ILE A 199 0.15 -7.13 -16.04
C ILE A 199 0.56 -5.81 -16.71
N ARG A 200 1.46 -5.06 -16.06
CA ARG A 200 1.88 -3.75 -16.56
C ARG A 200 3.10 -3.91 -17.45
N ASP A 201 2.91 -3.64 -18.74
CA ASP A 201 3.96 -3.83 -19.76
C ASP A 201 4.80 -2.56 -20.03
N SER A 202 4.68 -1.50 -19.22
CA SER A 202 5.32 -0.21 -19.52
C SER A 202 5.55 0.69 -18.30
N TRP A 203 6.82 1.02 -18.06
CA TRP A 203 7.29 2.07 -17.16
C TRP A 203 6.59 3.45 -17.37
N ALA A 204 6.03 3.70 -18.56
CA ALA A 204 5.32 4.95 -18.87
C ALA A 204 3.92 5.02 -18.22
N ASP A 205 3.26 3.87 -18.03
CA ASP A 205 1.95 3.78 -17.38
C ASP A 205 2.06 3.96 -15.86
N TYR A 206 3.14 3.46 -15.26
CA TYR A 206 3.45 3.66 -13.85
C TYR A 206 3.75 5.13 -13.52
N LEU A 207 4.63 5.78 -14.30
CA LEU A 207 4.95 7.19 -14.10
C LEU A 207 3.76 8.12 -14.36
N SER A 208 2.86 7.78 -15.29
CA SER A 208 1.65 8.58 -15.54
C SER A 208 0.66 8.50 -14.38
N ARG A 209 0.49 7.33 -13.76
CA ARG A 209 -0.31 7.17 -12.53
C ARG A 209 0.31 7.91 -11.35
N ARG A 210 1.63 7.79 -11.15
CA ARG A 210 2.35 8.46 -10.06
C ARG A 210 2.47 9.98 -10.24
N LYS A 211 2.65 10.50 -11.46
CA LYS A 211 2.66 11.94 -11.71
C LYS A 211 1.28 12.57 -11.48
N GLY A 212 0.19 11.84 -11.74
CA GLY A 212 -1.16 12.23 -11.33
C GLY A 212 -1.35 12.35 -9.82
N LEU A 213 -0.56 11.63 -9.01
CA LEU A 213 -0.51 11.81 -7.54
C LEU A 213 0.22 13.11 -7.15
N SER A 214 1.31 13.48 -7.83
CA SER A 214 2.10 14.67 -7.47
C SER A 214 1.46 16.00 -7.87
N SER A 215 0.61 16.03 -8.90
CA SER A 215 0.00 17.27 -9.41
C SER A 215 -1.29 17.69 -8.68
N LYS A 216 -1.82 16.86 -7.77
CA LYS A 216 -2.97 17.23 -6.92
C LYS A 216 -2.59 17.90 -5.59
N GLU A 217 -1.31 17.89 -5.20
CA GLU A 217 -0.83 18.54 -3.97
C GLU A 217 -0.44 20.03 -4.15
N GLY A 218 -0.75 20.64 -5.30
CA GLY A 218 -0.23 21.96 -5.68
C GLY A 218 -1.25 23.01 -6.13
N GLN A 219 -2.55 22.86 -5.89
CA GLN A 219 -3.52 23.92 -6.22
C GLN A 219 -3.85 24.76 -4.98
N GLY A 220 -2.92 25.67 -4.66
CA GLY A 220 -3.19 26.88 -3.90
C GLY A 220 -3.30 28.09 -4.85
N GLU A 221 -4.50 28.67 -4.89
CA GLU A 221 -4.84 30.04 -5.31
C GLU A 221 -4.35 30.55 -6.69
N GLU A 222 -5.23 30.48 -7.68
CA GLU A 222 -5.22 31.38 -8.84
C GLU A 222 -5.64 32.80 -8.43
N ALA A 223 -4.79 33.78 -8.69
CA ALA A 223 -5.17 35.19 -8.81
C ALA A 223 -5.35 35.55 -10.30
N PRO A 224 -6.34 36.40 -10.66
CA PRO A 224 -6.78 36.51 -12.05
C PRO A 224 -5.88 37.40 -12.91
N SER A 225 -5.80 36.98 -14.16
CA SER A 225 -5.09 37.60 -15.28
C SER A 225 -5.54 39.02 -15.61
N ALA A 226 -4.61 39.88 -16.01
CA ALA A 226 -4.86 41.01 -16.91
C ALA A 226 -3.93 40.89 -18.14
N GLY A 227 -4.54 40.83 -19.32
CA GLY A 227 -3.91 40.47 -20.59
C GLY A 227 -3.04 41.55 -21.26
N PRO A 228 -2.50 41.25 -22.46
CA PRO A 228 -1.48 42.07 -23.11
C PRO A 228 -2.08 43.13 -24.03
N ARG A 229 -1.54 44.35 -24.01
CA ARG A 229 -1.69 45.31 -25.10
C ARG A 229 -0.32 45.87 -25.47
N GLY A 230 0.05 45.66 -26.73
CA GLY A 230 1.29 46.15 -27.33
C GLY A 230 1.29 47.66 -27.57
N GLY A 231 2.47 48.15 -27.91
CA GLY A 231 2.66 49.53 -28.34
C GLY A 231 4.12 49.94 -28.38
N ALA A 232 4.68 49.91 -29.60
CA ALA A 232 5.68 50.80 -30.17
C ALA A 232 6.94 51.21 -29.36
N LEU A 233 8.10 50.85 -29.92
CA LEU A 233 9.36 51.56 -29.77
C LEU A 233 9.28 52.96 -30.41
N PRO A 234 10.04 53.93 -29.87
CA PRO A 234 10.75 54.86 -30.73
C PRO A 234 12.27 54.78 -30.54
N GLN A 235 12.96 54.93 -31.66
CA GLN A 235 14.40 55.12 -31.80
C GLN A 235 14.88 56.45 -31.19
N GLN A 236 16.22 56.57 -31.17
CA GLN A 236 17.08 57.77 -31.10
C GLN A 236 17.61 58.09 -29.69
N ASN A 237 18.88 58.47 -29.47
CA ASN A 237 20.07 58.65 -30.31
C ASN A 237 21.32 58.59 -29.41
N ALA A 238 22.46 58.51 -30.07
CA ALA A 238 23.81 58.46 -29.53
C ALA A 238 24.27 59.70 -28.72
N ASN A 239 25.39 59.47 -28.03
CA ASN A 239 26.41 60.41 -27.53
C ASN A 239 26.31 60.89 -26.08
N GLY A 240 27.39 60.62 -25.32
CA GLY A 240 27.80 61.44 -24.19
C GLY A 240 28.29 60.67 -22.96
N LEU A 241 29.53 60.18 -22.98
CA LEU A 241 30.38 60.23 -21.77
C LEU A 241 30.58 61.72 -21.38
N PRO A 242 30.93 62.12 -20.12
CA PRO A 242 31.82 61.38 -19.21
C PRO A 242 31.51 61.49 -17.68
N ARG A 243 32.32 60.74 -16.90
CA ARG A 243 32.94 61.00 -15.57
C ARG A 243 32.15 61.86 -14.55
N VAL A 244 32.04 61.48 -13.27
CA VAL A 244 33.07 61.09 -12.27
C VAL A 244 32.47 60.09 -11.30
#